data_AF-A0A2A5AHJ1-F1
#
_entry.id   AF-A0A2A5AHJ1-F1
#
_cell.length_a   1.000
_cell.length_b   1.000
_cell.length_c   1.000
_cell.angle_alpha   90.00
_cell.angle_beta   90.00
_cell.angle_gamma   90.00
#
_symmetry.space_group_name_H-M   'P 1'
#
loop_
_entity.id
_entity.type
_entity.pdbx_description
1 polymer ?
#
loop_
_entity_poly.entity_id
_entity_poly.type
_entity_poly.pdbx_seq_one_letter_code
_entity_poly.pdbx_strand_id
1 'polypeptide(L)'
;MDDEKVGHCFHDCAMWMIDHADQHPNALLVHGLPTMMEPPHEKFGHAWIRLNNDTVLAPHPTRGMVPVLLEAFHLIGNIWPDEFTTYTHAEAARLIVETEHSGPWDKRYALNTIGAA
;
A
#
# COMPACT_ATOMS: atom_id res chain seq x y z
N MET A 1 12.93 8.68 -16.38
CA MET A 1 12.60 9.68 -15.35
C MET A 1 11.72 8.95 -14.35
N ASP A 2 12.11 8.93 -13.07
CA ASP A 2 11.34 8.43 -11.91
C ASP A 2 11.09 6.92 -11.71
N ASP A 3 12.10 6.06 -11.92
CA ASP A 3 12.08 4.68 -11.35
C ASP A 3 12.18 4.68 -9.81
N GLU A 4 12.57 5.82 -9.21
CA GLU A 4 12.88 5.97 -7.79
C GLU A 4 11.64 6.06 -6.87
N LYS A 5 10.42 6.18 -7.41
CA LYS A 5 9.19 6.38 -6.59
C LYS A 5 8.30 5.14 -6.48
N VAL A 6 8.57 4.09 -7.26
CA VAL A 6 7.80 2.84 -7.19
C VAL A 6 8.28 2.07 -5.95
N GLY A 7 7.39 1.82 -4.99
CA GLY A 7 7.73 1.05 -3.78
C GLY A 7 7.73 1.82 -2.46
N HIS A 8 7.94 3.14 -2.48
CA HIS A 8 8.07 3.94 -1.26
C HIS A 8 6.89 3.77 -0.28
N CYS A 9 5.66 3.68 -0.79
CA CYS A 9 4.48 3.47 0.06
C CYS A 9 4.54 2.15 0.86
N PHE A 10 5.11 1.07 0.31
CA PHE A 10 5.25 -0.19 1.02
C PHE A 10 6.24 -0.05 2.17
N HIS A 11 7.42 0.52 1.87
CA HIS A 11 8.44 0.80 2.87
C HIS A 11 7.93 1.71 3.99
N ASP A 12 7.32 2.85 3.64
CA ASP A 12 6.82 3.82 4.60
C ASP A 12 5.77 3.21 5.53
N CYS A 13 4.83 2.44 4.99
CA CYS A 13 3.82 1.75 5.79
C CYS A 13 4.43 0.69 6.71
N ALA A 14 5.38 -0.07 6.20
CA ALA A 14 6.01 -1.14 6.97
C ALA A 14 6.92 -0.59 8.08
N MET A 15 7.68 0.49 7.82
CA MET A 15 8.44 1.21 8.84
C MET A 15 7.53 1.84 9.89
N TRP A 16 6.43 2.48 9.47
CA TRP A 16 5.46 3.03 10.42
C TRP A 16 4.90 1.94 11.33
N MET A 17 4.56 0.77 10.78
CA MET A 17 4.08 -0.35 11.60
C MET A 17 5.12 -0.78 12.63
N ILE A 18 6.38 -0.94 12.24
CA ILE A 18 7.46 -1.31 13.16
C ILE A 18 7.59 -0.29 14.30
N ASP A 19 7.61 1.01 13.98
CA ASP A 19 7.77 2.09 14.96
C ASP A 19 6.57 2.21 15.93
N HIS A 20 5.39 1.68 15.56
CA HIS A 20 4.15 1.80 16.31
C HIS A 20 3.60 0.44 16.77
N ALA A 21 4.41 -0.61 16.76
CA ALA A 21 3.98 -1.98 17.04
C ALA A 21 3.32 -2.14 18.42
N ASP A 22 3.83 -1.46 19.44
CA ASP A 22 3.30 -1.50 20.80
C ASP A 22 1.90 -0.87 20.92
N GLN A 23 1.62 0.14 20.08
CA GLN A 23 0.36 0.89 20.11
C GLN A 23 -0.70 0.24 19.22
N HIS A 24 -0.27 -0.43 18.16
CA HIS A 24 -1.12 -1.06 17.17
C HIS A 24 -0.66 -2.49 16.86
N PRO A 25 -0.71 -3.41 17.84
CA PRO A 25 -0.18 -4.77 17.70
C PRO A 25 -0.94 -5.61 16.66
N ASN A 26 -2.18 -5.22 16.35
CA ASN A 26 -3.03 -5.87 15.36
C ASN A 26 -3.12 -5.11 14.03
N ALA A 27 -2.28 -4.08 13.83
CA ALA A 27 -2.20 -3.42 12.53
C ALA A 27 -1.77 -4.41 11.46
N LEU A 28 -2.34 -4.25 10.27
CA LEU A 28 -2.00 -5.04 9.10
C LEU A 28 -1.45 -4.11 8.02
N LEU A 29 -0.31 -4.49 7.44
CA LEU A 29 0.18 -3.86 6.22
C LEU A 29 -0.67 -4.40 5.08
N VAL A 30 -1.15 -3.52 4.22
CA VAL A 30 -1.95 -3.88 3.07
C VAL A 30 -1.23 -3.41 1.84
N HIS A 31 -1.17 -4.27 0.83
CA HIS A 31 -0.75 -3.88 -0.52
C HIS A 31 -1.85 -4.26 -1.52
N GLY A 32 -2.06 -3.47 -2.55
CA GLY A 32 -3.12 -3.73 -3.52
C GLY A 32 -3.15 -2.77 -4.70
N LEU A 33 -4.23 -2.85 -5.46
CA LEU A 33 -4.43 -2.13 -6.73
C LEU A 33 -5.59 -1.12 -6.64
N PRO A 34 -5.41 0.06 -6.02
CA PRO A 34 -6.36 1.16 -6.21
C PRO A 34 -6.36 1.71 -7.63
N THR A 35 -7.51 2.23 -8.05
CA THR A 35 -7.69 3.03 -9.26
C THR A 35 -7.34 4.49 -8.98
N MET A 36 -6.59 5.12 -9.88
CA MET A 36 -6.35 6.56 -9.81
C MET A 36 -7.66 7.34 -9.93
N MET A 37 -7.84 8.35 -9.08
CA MET A 37 -8.99 9.26 -9.16
C MET A 37 -8.93 10.14 -10.42
N GLU A 38 -7.74 10.39 -10.95
CA GLU A 38 -7.54 11.17 -12.17
C GLU A 38 -7.40 10.26 -13.40
N PRO A 39 -7.85 10.73 -14.59
CA PRO A 39 -7.59 10.04 -15.85
C PRO A 39 -6.09 9.74 -16.01
N PRO A 40 -5.70 8.53 -16.49
CA PRO A 40 -6.54 7.55 -17.20
C PRO A 40 -7.33 6.55 -16.32
N HIS A 41 -7.47 6.76 -15.00
CA HIS A 41 -8.11 5.79 -14.09
C HIS A 41 -7.46 4.40 -14.11
N GLU A 42 -6.14 4.38 -14.23
CA GLU A 42 -5.38 3.13 -14.20
C GLU A 42 -5.22 2.61 -12.77
N LYS A 43 -5.09 1.29 -12.69
CA LYS A 43 -4.71 0.58 -11.47
C LYS A 43 -3.21 0.72 -11.25
N PHE A 44 -2.80 1.00 -10.03
CA PHE A 44 -1.39 1.14 -9.66
C PHE A 44 -1.09 0.41 -8.36
N GLY A 45 0.15 -0.05 -8.18
CA GLY A 45 0.58 -0.66 -6.92
C GLY A 45 0.62 0.36 -5.79
N HIS A 46 -0.09 0.07 -4.70
CA HIS A 46 -0.12 0.94 -3.53
C HIS A 46 -0.12 0.13 -2.24
N ALA A 47 0.35 0.74 -1.16
CA ALA A 47 0.31 0.16 0.17
C ALA A 47 -0.28 1.15 1.19
N TRP A 48 -0.98 0.59 2.17
CA TRP A 48 -1.63 1.31 3.27
C TRP A 48 -1.63 0.42 4.51
N ILE A 49 -2.01 0.95 5.67
CA ILE A 49 -2.11 0.18 6.92
C ILE A 49 -3.57 0.07 7.29
N ARG A 50 -4.04 -1.11 7.67
CA ARG A 50 -5.35 -1.30 8.30
C ARG A 50 -5.16 -1.36 9.81
N LEU A 51 -5.73 -0.40 10.54
CA LEU A 51 -5.63 -0.35 12.00
C LEU A 51 -6.70 -1.21 12.69
N ASN A 52 -7.89 -1.25 12.11
CA ASN A 52 -9.05 -1.97 12.65
C ASN A 52 -10.07 -2.25 11.52
N ASN A 53 -11.33 -2.48 11.86
CA ASN A 53 -12.37 -2.79 10.87
C ASN A 53 -12.81 -1.60 10.02
N ASP A 54 -12.58 -0.37 10.49
CA ASP A 54 -13.19 0.82 9.90
C ASP A 54 -12.16 1.87 9.48
N THR A 55 -10.89 1.72 9.89
CA THR A 55 -9.85 2.74 9.68
C THR A 55 -8.62 2.17 8.99
N VAL A 56 -8.17 2.89 7.97
CA VAL A 56 -6.86 2.71 7.33
C VAL A 56 -6.00 3.96 7.52
N LEU A 57 -4.68 3.79 7.48
CA LEU A 57 -3.72 4.87 7.30
C LEU A 57 -3.16 4.79 5.89
N ALA A 58 -3.36 5.85 5.12
CA ALA A 58 -2.81 5.98 3.78
C ALA A 58 -1.60 6.95 3.80
N PRO A 59 -0.49 6.61 3.14
CA PRO A 59 0.65 7.51 3.03
C PRO A 59 0.30 8.70 2.13
N HIS A 60 0.60 9.91 2.61
CA HIS A 60 0.36 11.17 1.91
C HIS A 60 1.68 11.95 1.77
N PRO A 61 2.00 12.48 0.57
CA PRO A 61 3.32 13.02 0.24
C PRO A 61 3.79 14.17 1.13
N THR A 62 2.87 14.95 1.69
CA THR A 62 3.20 16.11 2.55
C THR A 62 2.72 16.00 3.98
N ARG A 63 1.99 14.94 4.32
CA ARG A 63 1.33 14.80 5.64
C ARG A 63 1.72 13.52 6.38
N GLY A 64 2.53 12.66 5.77
CA GLY A 64 2.83 11.34 6.31
C GLY A 64 1.59 10.45 6.27
N MET A 65 1.36 9.67 7.33
CA MET A 65 0.21 8.76 7.41
C MET A 65 -1.08 9.50 7.77
N VAL A 66 -2.09 9.38 6.91
CA VAL A 66 -3.40 10.04 7.09
C VAL A 66 -4.48 8.98 7.37
N PRO A 67 -5.26 9.12 8.45
CA PRO A 67 -6.38 8.22 8.72
C PRO A 67 -7.55 8.46 7.77
N VAL A 68 -8.09 7.38 7.23
CA VAL A 68 -9.24 7.37 6.31
C VAL A 68 -10.18 6.24 6.70
N LEU A 69 -11.48 6.42 6.47
CA LEU A 69 -12.46 5.35 6.62
C LEU A 69 -12.23 4.26 5.57
N LEU A 70 -12.17 3.00 6.00
CA LEU A 70 -11.89 1.84 5.13
C LEU A 70 -12.88 1.76 3.97
N GLU A 71 -14.17 1.88 4.25
CA GLU A 71 -15.23 1.82 3.23
C GLU A 71 -15.07 2.92 2.18
N ALA A 72 -14.83 4.16 2.62
CA ALA A 72 -14.63 5.29 1.72
C ALA A 72 -13.35 5.11 0.88
N PHE A 73 -12.27 4.62 1.50
CA PHE A 73 -11.01 4.35 0.82
C PHE A 73 -11.17 3.29 -0.27
N HIS A 74 -11.86 2.18 0.04
CA HIS A 74 -12.12 1.11 -0.92
C HIS A 74 -13.07 1.56 -2.04
N LEU A 75 -14.11 2.34 -1.72
CA LEU A 75 -15.04 2.86 -2.71
C LEU A 75 -14.36 3.83 -3.68
N ILE A 76 -13.61 4.81 -3.16
CA ILE A 76 -12.90 5.82 -3.97
C ILE A 76 -11.81 5.17 -4.82
N GLY A 77 -11.05 4.25 -4.22
CA GLY A 77 -10.01 3.51 -4.93
C GLY A 77 -10.54 2.39 -5.82
N ASN A 78 -11.86 2.13 -5.86
CA ASN A 78 -12.47 0.99 -6.55
C ASN A 78 -11.70 -0.32 -6.27
N ILE A 79 -11.43 -0.59 -4.98
CA ILE A 79 -10.61 -1.72 -4.52
C ILE A 79 -11.52 -2.90 -4.16
N TRP A 80 -11.29 -4.05 -4.79
CA TRP A 80 -12.04 -5.28 -4.54
C TRP A 80 -11.29 -6.23 -3.58
N PRO A 81 -11.99 -7.13 -2.84
CA PRO A 81 -11.37 -8.02 -1.87
C PRO A 81 -10.24 -8.93 -2.38
N ASP A 82 -10.21 -9.23 -3.68
CA ASP A 82 -9.20 -10.05 -4.36
C ASP A 82 -8.04 -9.23 -4.97
N GLU A 83 -8.11 -7.90 -4.85
CA GLU A 83 -7.12 -6.94 -5.37
C GLU A 83 -6.13 -6.45 -4.31
N PHE A 84 -6.17 -7.02 -3.10
CA PHE A 84 -5.20 -6.69 -2.05
C PHE A 84 -4.77 -7.93 -1.25
N THR A 85 -3.63 -7.82 -0.58
CA THR A 85 -3.16 -8.79 0.41
C THR A 85 -2.81 -8.05 1.69
N THR A 86 -2.96 -8.75 2.81
CA THR A 86 -2.65 -8.22 4.13
C THR A 86 -1.49 -8.99 4.75
N TYR A 87 -0.66 -8.28 5.52
CA TYR A 87 0.48 -8.84 6.22
C TYR A 87 0.46 -8.38 7.68
N THR A 88 0.76 -9.32 8.57
CA THR A 88 1.05 -9.05 9.98
C THR A 88 2.37 -8.30 10.14
N HIS A 89 2.65 -7.78 11.34
CA HIS A 89 3.94 -7.17 11.69
C HIS A 89 5.14 -8.05 11.34
N ALA A 90 5.09 -9.33 11.70
CA ALA A 90 6.19 -10.26 11.44
C ALA A 90 6.41 -10.48 9.94
N GLU A 91 5.33 -10.57 9.16
CA GLU A 91 5.40 -10.71 7.71
C GLU A 91 5.91 -9.44 7.04
N ALA A 92 5.44 -8.26 7.48
CA ALA A 92 5.90 -6.98 6.98
C ALA A 92 7.40 -6.76 7.24
N ALA A 93 7.87 -7.03 8.47
CA ALA A 93 9.28 -6.93 8.82
C ALA A 93 10.16 -7.86 7.97
N ARG A 94 9.71 -9.10 7.73
CA ARG A 94 10.40 -10.02 6.83
C ARG A 94 10.44 -9.48 5.40
N LEU A 95 9.31 -8.98 4.90
CA LEU A 95 9.21 -8.49 3.53
C LEU A 95 10.07 -7.25 3.26
N ILE A 96 10.21 -6.32 4.22
CA ILE A 96 11.14 -5.19 4.07
C ILE A 96 12.58 -5.69 3.89
N VAL A 97 13.00 -6.69 4.67
CA VAL A 97 14.36 -7.23 4.55
C VAL A 97 14.56 -7.94 3.19
N GLU A 98 13.53 -8.63 2.70
CA GLU A 98 13.59 -9.37 1.43
C GLU A 98 13.45 -8.50 0.19
N THR A 99 12.66 -7.43 0.25
CA THR A 99 12.24 -6.62 -0.91
C THR A 99 12.74 -5.17 -0.85
N GLU A 100 13.42 -4.80 0.23
CA GLU A 100 13.90 -3.45 0.52
C GLU A 100 12.77 -2.41 0.41
N HIS A 101 12.87 -1.50 -0.57
CA HIS A 101 11.87 -0.46 -0.81
C HIS A 101 10.82 -0.90 -1.82
N SER A 102 11.06 -1.97 -2.56
CA SER A 102 10.21 -2.33 -3.69
C SER A 102 8.93 -3.01 -3.23
N GLY A 103 8.87 -3.65 -2.07
CA GLY A 103 7.69 -4.42 -1.69
C GLY A 103 7.43 -5.63 -2.63
N PRO A 104 6.49 -6.51 -2.27
CA PRO A 104 6.17 -7.72 -3.03
C PRO A 104 5.14 -7.42 -4.13
N TRP A 105 5.40 -6.44 -4.99
CA TRP A 105 4.54 -6.18 -6.14
C TRP A 105 4.47 -7.46 -7.01
N ASP A 106 3.30 -8.11 -7.05
CA ASP A 106 3.03 -9.26 -7.91
C ASP A 106 3.38 -8.94 -9.39
N LYS A 107 3.61 -9.96 -10.21
CA LYS A 107 3.76 -9.77 -11.66
C LYS A 107 2.51 -9.17 -12.31
N ARG A 108 1.35 -9.26 -11.64
CA ARG A 108 0.12 -8.52 -12.01
C ARG A 108 0.30 -7.00 -12.05
N TYR A 109 1.25 -6.45 -11.29
CA TYR A 109 1.51 -5.01 -11.20
C TYR A 109 2.49 -4.51 -12.30
N ALA A 110 3.22 -5.41 -12.96
CA ALA A 110 4.23 -5.09 -13.98
C ALA A 110 3.68 -4.96 -15.41
N LEU A 111 2.38 -5.24 -15.63
CA LEU A 111 1.77 -5.23 -16.97
C LEU A 111 1.30 -3.85 -17.46
N ASN A 112 1.42 -2.79 -16.65
CA ASN A 112 1.05 -1.43 -17.08
C ASN A 112 2.23 -0.57 -17.56
N THR A 113 3.46 -1.09 -17.60
CA THR A 113 4.66 -0.33 -18.03
C THR A 113 5.19 -0.66 -19.42
N ILE A 114 4.50 -1.50 -20.22
CA ILE A 114 4.94 -1.82 -21.59
C ILE A 114 3.79 -1.59 -22.58
N GLY A 115 3.47 -0.32 -22.79
CA GLY A 115 2.52 0.16 -23.79
C GLY A 115 3.08 1.33 -24.60
N ALA A 116 4.35 1.28 -24.96
CA ALA A 116 4.94 2.17 -25.97
C ALA A 116 5.76 1.31 -26.95
N ALA A 117 5.07 0.73 -27.91
CA ALA A 117 5.65 0.21 -29.15
C ALA A 117 5.48 1.27 -30.24
#